data_AF-A0A1E3UHL2-F1
#
_entry.id   AF-A0A1E3UHL2-F1
#
_cell.length_a   1.000
_cell.length_b   1.000
_cell.length_c   1.000
_cell.angle_alpha   90.00
_cell.angle_beta   90.00
_cell.angle_gamma   90.00
#
_symmetry.space_group_name_H-M   'P 1'
#
loop_
_entity.id
_entity.type
_entity.pdbx_description
1 polymer ?
#
loop_
_entity_poly.entity_id
_entity_poly.type
_entity_poly.pdbx_seq_one_letter_code
_entity_poly.pdbx_strand_id
1 'polypeptide(L)' 'MCGNFTVNEFINCQRIGKARLLLAETEKTMEEVAKELGYDSLAYFDRVFKKYTDMTPLQYRKMKKKIIGIHLLSHNFKT' A
#
# COMPACT_ATOMS: atom_id res chain seq x y z
N MET A 1 -16.59 -20.72 1.13
CA MET A 1 -17.54 -19.84 1.84
C MET A 1 -17.35 -18.43 1.30
N CYS A 2 -18.22 -17.96 0.41
CA CYS A 2 -18.23 -16.55 0.00
C CYS A 2 -18.97 -15.79 1.11
N GLY A 3 -18.24 -15.40 2.15
CA GLY A 3 -18.81 -14.63 3.27
C GLY A 3 -19.30 -13.27 2.77
N ASN A 4 -20.44 -12.82 3.29
CA ASN A 4 -21.00 -11.50 3.03
C ASN A 4 -19.93 -10.41 3.19
N PHE A 5 -19.51 -9.79 2.09
CA PHE A 5 -18.73 -8.56 2.16
C PHE A 5 -19.69 -7.40 2.40
N THR A 6 -19.48 -6.68 3.49
CA THR A 6 -20.17 -5.40 3.68
C THR A 6 -19.71 -4.42 2.60
N VAL A 7 -20.55 -3.42 2.27
CA VAL A 7 -20.18 -2.35 1.33
C VAL A 7 -18.85 -1.69 1.74
N ASN A 8 -18.66 -1.49 3.05
CA ASN A 8 -17.42 -0.93 3.59
C ASN A 8 -16.20 -1.81 3.31
N GLU A 9 -16.32 -3.13 3.38
CA GLU A 9 -15.21 -4.03 3.09
C GLU A 9 -14.83 -4.02 1.62
N PHE A 10 -15.81 -3.92 0.72
CA PHE A 10 -15.57 -3.77 -0.70
C PHE A 10 -14.86 -2.44 -0.99
N ILE A 11 -15.35 -1.32 -0.45
CA ILE A 11 -14.72 0.00 -0.59
C ILE A 11 -13.29 -0.01 -0.06
N ASN A 12 -13.08 -0.57 1.13
CA ASN A 12 -11.75 -0.68 1.72
C ASN A 12 -10.82 -1.54 0.85
N CYS A 13 -11.31 -2.66 0.29
CA CYS A 13 -10.51 -3.48 -0.64
C CYS A 13 -10.02 -2.66 -1.85
N GLN A 14 -10.91 -1.88 -2.48
CA GLN A 14 -10.55 -1.01 -3.60
C GLN A 14 -9.55 0.07 -3.20
N ARG A 15 -9.78 0.75 -2.06
CA ARG A 15 -8.88 1.77 -1.51
C ARG A 15 -7.50 1.21 -1.21
N ILE A 16 -7.41 0.02 -0.60
CA ILE A 16 -6.14 -0.64 -0.30
C ILE A 16 -5.42 -1.07 -1.59
N GLY A 17 -6.15 -1.51 -2.62
CA GLY A 17 -5.59 -1.74 -3.95
C GLY A 17 -4.88 -0.51 -4.49
N LYS A 18 -5.55 0.66 -4.47
CA LYS A 18 -4.95 1.92 -4.91
C LYS A 18 -3.80 2.38 -4.00
N ALA A 19 -3.91 2.19 -2.68
CA ALA A 19 -2.85 2.50 -1.73
C ALA A 19 -1.55 1.77 -2.06
N ARG A 20 -1.62 0.47 -2.40
CA ARG A 20 -0.44 -0.33 -2.76
C ARG A 20 0.30 0.24 -3.96
N LEU A 21 -0.42 0.72 -4.98
CA LEU A 21 0.17 1.37 -6.16
C LEU A 21 0.86 2.68 -5.76
N LEU A 22 0.13 3.58 -5.08
CA LEU A 22 0.67 4.87 -4.64
C LEU A 22 1.92 4.72 -3.76
N LEU A 23 1.93 3.73 -2.86
CA LEU A 23 3.07 3.47 -1.98
C LEU A 23 4.29 2.90 -2.72
N ALA A 24 4.08 2.20 -3.83
CA ALA A 24 5.13 1.57 -4.62
C ALA A 24 5.71 2.49 -5.70
N GLU A 25 4.88 3.36 -6.28
CA GLU A 25 5.21 4.14 -7.48
C GLU A 25 5.46 5.62 -7.20
N THR A 26 5.18 6.09 -5.98
CA THR A 26 5.31 7.51 -5.64
C THR A 26 6.04 7.72 -4.31
N GLU A 27 6.53 8.95 -4.12
CA GLU A 27 7.17 9.42 -2.89
C GLU A 27 6.20 10.14 -1.92
N LYS A 28 4.88 10.10 -2.19
CA LYS A 28 3.87 10.73 -1.33
C LYS A 28 4.00 10.28 0.11
N THR A 29 3.75 11.15 1.08
CA THR A 29 3.75 10.74 2.49
C THR A 29 2.58 9.79 2.78
N MET A 30 2.63 9.08 3.91
CA MET A 30 1.52 8.19 4.28
C MET A 30 0.24 8.99 4.53
N GLU A 31 0.36 10.21 5.05
CA GLU A 31 -0.71 11.18 5.27
C GLU A 31 -1.35 11.61 3.95
N GLU A 32 -0.54 11.92 2.92
CA GLU A 32 -1.04 12.28 1.59
C GLU A 32 -1.79 11.12 0.93
N VAL A 33 -1.26 9.90 1.04
CA VAL A 33 -1.92 8.69 0.52
C VAL A 33 -3.24 8.43 1.25
N ALA A 34 -3.26 8.54 2.59
CA ALA A 34 -4.47 8.37 3.38
C ALA A 34 -5.55 9.40 2.98
N LYS A 35 -5.16 10.67 2.86
CA LYS A 35 -6.05 11.77 2.46
C LYS A 35 -6.60 11.57 1.04
N GLU A 36 -5.76 11.18 0.07
CA GLU A 36 -6.20 10.94 -1.31
C GLU A 36 -7.22 9.80 -1.42
N LEU A 37 -7.12 8.81 -0.53
CA LEU A 37 -8.03 7.66 -0.50
C LEU A 37 -9.29 7.91 0.33
N GLY A 38 -9.46 9.11 0.89
CA GLY A 38 -10.63 9.49 1.68
C GLY A 38 -10.66 8.85 3.06
N TYR A 39 -9.51 8.67 3.70
CA TYR A 39 -9.42 8.33 5.11
C TYR A 39 -9.27 9.60 5.97
N ASP A 40 -10.12 9.75 6.97
CA ASP A 40 -10.12 10.91 7.87
C ASP A 40 -8.95 10.91 8.86
N SER A 41 -8.31 9.76 9.07
CA SER A 41 -7.13 9.66 9.93
C SER A 41 -6.11 8.66 9.41
N LEU A 42 -4.84 9.02 9.56
CA LEU A 42 -3.73 8.13 9.26
C LEU A 42 -3.80 6.84 10.09
N ALA A 43 -4.17 6.93 11.37
CA ALA A 43 -4.28 5.77 12.25
C ALA A 43 -5.38 4.78 11.81
N TYR A 44 -6.48 5.26 11.21
CA TYR A 44 -7.48 4.36 10.65
C TYR A 44 -6.98 3.72 9.34
N PHE A 45 -6.37 4.52 8.46
CA PHE A 45 -5.72 4.00 7.25
C PHE A 45 -4.70 2.91 7.58
N ASP A 46 -3.80 3.13 8.54
CA ASP A 46 -2.79 2.15 8.95
C ASP A 46 -3.41 0.83 9.42
N ARG A 47 -4.48 0.89 10.24
CA ARG A 47 -5.18 -0.30 10.73
C ARG A 47 -5.86 -1.07 9.61
N VAL A 48 -6.55 -0.37 8.70
CA VAL A 48 -7.22 -1.00 7.55
C VAL A 48 -6.17 -1.57 6.61
N PHE A 49 -5.15 -0.83 6.25
CA PHE A 49 -4.09 -1.31 5.36
C PHE A 49 -3.42 -2.57 5.93
N LYS A 50 -3.08 -2.57 7.22
CA LYS A 50 -2.54 -3.75 7.90
C LYS A 50 -3.52 -4.93 7.92
N LYS A 51 -4.82 -4.70 8.15
CA LYS A 51 -5.84 -5.77 8.09
C LYS A 51 -5.87 -6.47 6.73
N TYR A 52 -5.66 -5.74 5.64
CA TYR A 52 -5.79 -6.28 4.28
C TYR A 52 -4.46 -6.75 3.67
N THR A 53 -3.32 -6.41 4.27
CA THR A 53 -1.99 -6.70 3.69
C THR A 53 -1.00 -7.35 4.66
N ASP A 54 -1.39 -7.51 5.92
CA ASP A 54 -0.55 -7.97 7.04
C ASP A 54 0.70 -7.12 7.31
N MET A 55 0.81 -5.94 6.67
CA MET A 55 1.95 -5.03 6.79
C MET A 55 1.47 -3.60 7.04
N THR A 56 2.27 -2.78 7.72
CA THR A 56 2.00 -1.34 7.73
C THR A 56 2.33 -0.73 6.36
N PRO A 57 1.71 0.41 5.98
CA PRO A 57 2.04 1.13 4.74
C PRO A 57 3.55 1.40 4.58
N LEU A 58 4.22 1.78 5.68
CA LEU A 58 5.66 2.02 5.69
C LEU A 58 6.47 0.74 5.45
N GLN A 59 6.09 -0.38 6.08
CA GLN A 59 6.72 -1.68 5.84
C GLN A 59 6.55 -2.11 4.38
N TYR A 60 5.34 -1.93 3.84
CA TYR A 60 5.03 -2.26 2.45
C TYR A 60 5.90 -1.44 1.47
N ARG A 61 5.99 -0.12 1.66
CA ARG A 61 6.84 0.76 0.85
C ARG A 61 8.32 0.35 0.92
N LYS A 62 8.85 0.12 2.12
CA LYS A 62 10.25 -0.32 2.30
C LYS A 62 10.52 -1.64 1.59
N MET A 63 9.62 -2.61 1.70
CA MET A 63 9.72 -3.89 1.00
C MET A 63 9.75 -3.69 -0.52
N LYS A 64 8.84 -2.87 -1.07
CA LYS A 64 8.79 -2.59 -2.51
C LYS A 64 10.04 -1.88 -3.02
N LYS A 65 10.52 -0.86 -2.30
CA LYS A 65 11.78 -0.18 -2.63
C LYS A 65 12.99 -1.12 -2.56
N LYS A 66 13.04 -2.05 -1.60
CA LYS A 66 14.10 -3.05 -1.52
C LYS A 66 14.08 -4.00 -2.72
N ILE A 67 12.91 -4.48 -3.13
CA ILE A 67 12.75 -5.34 -4.32
C ILE A 67 13.22 -4.59 -5.57
N ILE A 68 12.79 -3.34 -5.75
CA ILE A 68 13.20 -2.52 -6.90
C ILE A 68 14.71 -2.23 -6.84
N GLY A 69 15.26 -1.93 -5.67
CA GLY A 69 16.71 -1.76 -5.49
C GLY A 69 17.51 -3.02 -5.86
N ILE A 70 17.03 -4.21 -5.49
CA ILE A 70 17.65 -5.48 -5.91
C ILE A 70 17.52 -5.67 -7.43
N HIS A 71 16.40 -5.29 -8.03
CA HIS A 71 16.18 -5.38 -9.48
C HIS A 71 17.04 -4.37 -10.28
N LEU A 72 17.22 -3.14 -9.76
CA LEU A 72 18.09 -2.13 -10.38
C LEU A 72 19.58 -2.48 -10.24
N LEU A 73 19.97 -3.21 -9.18
CA LEU A 73 21.32 -3.75 -9.05
C LEU A 73 21.59 -4.93 -9.99
N SER A 74 20.57 -5.63 -10.52
CA SER A 74 20.77 -6.71 -11.50
C SER A 74 20.91 -6.21 -12.94
N HIS A 75 20.52 -4.97 -13.23
CA HIS A 75 20.66 -4.35 -14.56
C HIS A 75 21.96 -3.55 -14.76
N ASN A 76 22.79 -3.37 -13.73
CA ASN A 76 24.12 -2.72 -13.85
C ASN A 76 25.29 -3.70 -14.02
N PHE A 77 25.03 -4.97 -14.36
CA PHE A 77 26.07 -5.99 -14.63
C PHE A 77 26.00 -6.61 -16.03
N LYS A 78 25.36 -5.93 -16.99
CA LYS A 78 25.54 -6.25 -18.41
C LYS A 78 26.14 -5.04 -19.12
N THR A 79 27.48 -5.11 -19.23
CA THR A 79 28.35 -4.57 -20.29
C THR A 79 28.14 -3.14 -20.75
#